data_AF-A0A132GHY2-F1
#
_entry.id   AF-A0A132GHY2-F1
#
_cell.length_a   1.000
_cell.length_b   1.000
_cell.length_c   1.000
_cell.angle_alpha   90.00
_cell.angle_beta   90.00
_cell.angle_gamma   90.00
#
_symmetry.space_group_name_H-M   'P 1'
#
loop_
_entity.id
_entity.type
_entity.pdbx_description
1 polymer ?
#
loop_
_entity_poly.entity_id
_entity_poly.type
_entity_poly.pdbx_seq_one_letter_code
_entity_poly.pdbx_strand_id
1 'polypeptide(L)'
;MSVIRDYYSSGMSKSACRRKYQLSSPTMLNSWLKKYGNEENVVPLQTESDEEEMANRSKDSYKDENAQLRKRIKELEKALEFSRLETLSRDMMIDKAEEYFDISIRKKSGAK
;
A
#
# COMPACT_ATOMS: atom_id res chain seq x y z
N MET A 1 30.42 24.66 16.48
CA MET A 1 29.79 23.33 16.51
C MET A 1 28.80 23.29 17.68
N SER A 2 27.50 23.11 17.43
CA SER A 2 26.48 23.03 18.48
C SER A 2 26.44 21.61 19.09
N VAL A 3 26.28 21.51 20.42
CA VAL A 3 26.22 20.23 21.18
C VAL A 3 25.14 19.30 20.62
N ILE A 4 24.02 19.87 20.19
CA ILE A 4 22.86 19.11 19.65
C ILE A 4 23.22 18.50 18.29
N ARG A 5 23.88 19.27 17.43
CA ARG A 5 24.32 18.78 16.11
C ARG A 5 25.35 17.67 16.25
N ASP A 6 26.31 17.82 17.17
CA ASP A 6 27.31 16.77 17.45
C ASP A 6 26.66 15.49 18.03
N TYR A 7 25.64 15.63 18.88
CA TYR A 7 24.87 14.49 19.39
C TYR A 7 24.21 13.68 18.26
N TYR A 8 23.54 14.35 17.31
CA TYR A 8 22.92 13.66 16.17
C TYR A 8 23.95 13.11 15.17
N SER A 9 25.07 13.79 14.93
CA SER A 9 26.08 13.33 13.96
C SER A 9 26.98 12.20 14.48
N SER A 10 27.17 12.11 15.80
CA SER A 10 28.08 11.13 16.41
C SER A 10 27.41 9.83 16.84
N GLY A 11 26.07 9.78 16.87
CA GLY A 11 25.31 8.60 17.32
C GLY A 11 25.55 8.20 18.78
N MET A 12 26.13 9.11 19.59
CA MET A 12 26.50 8.80 20.96
C MET A 12 25.29 8.78 21.89
N SER A 13 25.34 7.95 22.95
CA SER A 13 24.29 7.96 23.97
C SER A 13 24.27 9.29 24.73
N LYS A 14 23.09 9.65 25.29
CA LYS A 14 22.92 10.88 26.09
C LYS A 14 23.93 11.00 27.23
N SER A 15 24.30 9.87 27.85
CA SER A 15 25.27 9.85 28.95
C SER A 15 26.71 10.06 28.49
N ALA A 16 27.05 9.64 27.26
CA ALA A 16 28.35 9.90 26.64
C ALA A 16 28.46 11.37 26.22
N CYS A 17 27.40 11.95 25.64
CA CYS A 17 27.34 13.37 25.31
C CYS A 17 27.49 14.25 26.55
N ARG A 18 26.79 13.91 27.65
CA ARG A 18 26.94 14.60 28.94
C ARG A 18 28.38 14.61 29.45
N ARG A 19 29.09 13.49 29.33
CA ARG A 19 30.48 13.36 29.78
C ARG A 19 31.46 14.11 28.88
N LYS A 20 31.28 14.02 27.56
CA LYS A 20 32.10 14.73 26.57
C LYS A 20 32.02 16.25 26.75
N TYR A 21 30.82 16.77 27.01
CA TYR A 21 30.57 18.20 27.18
C TYR A 21 30.47 18.67 28.64
N GLN A 22 30.77 17.79 29.60
CA GLN A 22 30.72 18.06 31.05
C GLN A 22 29.44 18.78 31.50
N LEU A 23 28.30 18.37 30.96
CA LEU A 23 27.02 19.00 31.27
C LEU A 23 26.62 18.67 32.72
N SER A 24 26.37 19.70 33.51
CA SER A 24 26.12 19.59 34.95
C SER A 24 24.86 18.78 35.28
N SER A 25 23.86 18.76 34.40
CA SER A 25 22.61 18.03 34.63
C SER A 25 22.19 17.16 33.43
N PRO A 26 21.76 15.92 33.65
CA PRO A 26 21.10 15.09 32.63
C PRO A 26 19.84 15.75 32.05
N THR A 27 19.14 16.57 32.83
CA THR A 27 17.91 17.24 32.39
C THR A 27 18.18 18.35 31.38
N MET A 28 19.37 18.96 31.43
CA MET A 28 19.75 20.06 30.54
C MET A 28 19.83 19.60 29.08
N LEU A 29 20.50 18.47 28.84
CA LEU A 29 20.57 17.87 27.50
C LEU A 29 19.18 17.49 26.98
N ASN A 30 18.33 16.89 27.82
CA ASN A 30 16.97 16.54 27.43
C ASN A 30 16.12 17.78 27.09
N SER A 31 16.27 18.88 27.84
CA SER A 31 15.56 20.14 27.57
C SER A 31 15.97 20.73 26.22
N TRP A 32 17.26 20.66 25.88
CA TRP A 32 17.79 21.13 24.61
C TRP A 32 17.34 20.26 23.44
N LEU A 33 17.37 18.93 23.59
CA LEU A 33 16.83 18.01 22.57
C LEU A 33 15.33 18.20 22.37
N LYS A 34 14.55 18.46 23.43
CA LYS A 34 13.12 18.74 23.30
C LYS A 34 12.84 20.07 22.62
N LYS A 35 13.62 21.11 22.94
CA LYS A 35 13.41 22.47 22.44
C LYS A 35 13.91 22.65 21.00
N TYR A 36 15.04 22.04 20.66
CA TYR A 36 15.74 22.28 19.38
C TYR A 36 15.88 21.00 18.52
N GLY A 37 15.55 19.81 19.04
CA GLY A 37 15.62 18.57 18.27
C GLY A 37 14.45 18.36 17.29
N ASN A 38 13.47 19.28 17.30
CA ASN A 38 12.32 19.26 16.40
C ASN A 38 12.45 20.20 15.20
N GLU A 39 13.50 21.04 15.12
CA GLU A 39 13.55 22.06 14.05
C GLU A 39 13.98 21.51 12.68
N GLU A 40 14.70 20.37 12.61
CA GLU A 40 15.21 19.83 11.33
C GLU A 40 14.37 18.70 10.72
N ASN A 41 13.31 18.19 11.38
CA ASN A 41 12.48 17.10 10.86
C ASN A 41 11.00 17.24 11.25
N VAL A 42 10.38 18.40 11.03
CA VAL A 42 8.91 18.45 10.93
C VAL A 42 8.54 18.17 9.48
N VAL A 43 8.68 16.92 9.06
CA VAL A 43 7.79 16.41 8.01
C VAL A 43 6.40 16.45 8.66
N PRO A 44 5.39 17.09 8.06
CA PRO A 44 4.04 16.97 8.59
C PRO A 44 3.70 15.48 8.54
N LEU A 45 3.71 14.80 9.69
CA LEU A 45 3.03 13.53 9.77
C LEU A 45 1.57 13.87 9.47
N GLN A 46 1.06 13.24 8.41
CA GLN A 46 -0.35 13.24 8.14
C GLN A 46 -1.05 12.89 9.44
N THR A 47 -1.97 13.75 9.87
CA THR A 47 -2.86 13.48 11.01
C THR A 47 -3.32 12.04 10.92
N GLU A 48 -3.14 11.27 12.00
CA GLU A 48 -3.67 9.92 12.16
C GLU A 48 -5.20 9.96 11.99
N SER A 49 -5.64 9.93 10.75
CA SER A 49 -6.95 9.56 10.25
C SER A 49 -6.57 8.33 9.44
N ASP A 50 -6.61 7.11 9.98
CA ASP A 50 -7.85 6.36 10.13
C ASP A 50 -7.65 5.13 11.06
N GLU A 51 -6.69 5.16 11.99
CA GLU A 51 -6.40 3.98 12.83
C GLU A 51 -7.52 3.72 13.87
N GLU A 52 -8.20 4.77 14.34
CA GLU A 52 -9.31 4.63 15.30
C GLU A 52 -10.59 4.05 14.68
N GLU A 53 -10.79 4.17 13.36
CA GLU A 53 -12.01 3.66 12.71
C GLU A 53 -12.02 2.11 12.67
N MET A 54 -10.86 1.50 12.48
CA MET A 54 -10.70 0.03 12.46
C MET A 54 -10.87 -0.60 13.84
N ALA A 55 -10.53 0.13 14.91
CA ALA A 55 -10.63 -0.33 16.29
C ALA A 55 -12.08 -0.37 16.83
N ASN A 56 -12.99 0.42 16.24
CA ASN A 56 -14.37 0.59 16.73
C ASN A 56 -15.43 -0.24 15.97
N ARG A 57 -15.03 -1.05 14.97
CA ARG A 57 -15.96 -1.91 14.21
C ARG A 57 -16.24 -3.22 14.95
N SER A 58 -17.52 -3.57 15.07
CA SER A 58 -17.93 -4.84 15.69
C SER A 58 -17.47 -6.05 14.87
N LYS A 59 -17.18 -7.17 15.54
CA LYS A 59 -16.75 -8.43 14.89
C LYS A 59 -17.77 -8.95 13.87
N ASP A 60 -19.04 -8.65 14.04
CA ASP A 60 -20.10 -9.07 13.12
C ASP A 60 -20.15 -8.21 11.86
N SER A 61 -19.82 -6.91 11.93
CA SER A 61 -19.65 -6.06 10.74
C SER A 61 -18.59 -6.61 9.78
N TYR A 62 -17.47 -7.11 10.31
CA TYR A 62 -16.44 -7.76 9.49
C TYR A 62 -16.91 -9.05 8.82
N LYS A 63 -17.77 -9.84 9.46
CA LYS A 63 -18.29 -11.08 8.86
C LYS A 63 -19.22 -10.78 7.70
N ASP A 64 -20.11 -9.81 7.88
CA ASP A 64 -21.07 -9.41 6.85
C ASP A 64 -20.36 -8.81 5.63
N GLU A 65 -19.38 -7.94 5.86
CA GLU A 65 -18.55 -7.38 4.79
C GLU A 65 -17.78 -8.49 4.05
N ASN A 66 -17.15 -9.42 4.77
CA ASN A 66 -16.48 -10.57 4.15
C ASN A 66 -17.43 -11.45 3.35
N ALA A 67 -18.67 -11.66 3.82
CA ALA A 67 -19.67 -12.44 3.10
C ALA A 67 -20.08 -11.74 1.80
N GLN A 68 -20.28 -10.42 1.84
CA GLN A 68 -20.58 -9.61 0.65
C GLN A 68 -19.42 -9.62 -0.35
N LEU A 69 -18.18 -9.45 0.12
CA LEU A 69 -16.98 -9.50 -0.72
C LEU A 69 -16.84 -10.86 -1.41
N ARG A 70 -17.02 -11.97 -0.67
CA ARG A 70 -16.98 -13.33 -1.23
C ARG A 70 -18.06 -13.55 -2.29
N LYS A 71 -19.28 -13.05 -2.05
CA LYS A 71 -20.37 -13.11 -3.03
C LYS A 71 -19.99 -12.34 -4.29
N ARG A 72 -19.43 -11.14 -4.16
CA ARG A 72 -19.01 -10.32 -5.29
C ARG A 72 -17.90 -10.97 -6.10
N ILE A 73 -16.91 -11.56 -5.44
CA ILE A 73 -15.83 -12.31 -6.11
C ILE A 73 -16.43 -13.44 -6.95
N LYS A 74 -17.31 -14.26 -6.37
CA LYS A 74 -17.95 -15.38 -7.08
C LYS A 74 -18.77 -14.92 -8.29
N GLU A 75 -19.48 -13.81 -8.18
CA GLU A 75 -20.23 -13.22 -9.30
C GLU A 75 -19.30 -12.74 -10.42
N LEU A 76 -18.19 -12.07 -10.06
CA LEU A 76 -17.20 -11.59 -11.01
C LEU A 76 -16.48 -12.75 -11.73
N GLU A 77 -16.08 -13.78 -10.99
CA GLU A 77 -15.48 -14.99 -11.56
C GLU A 77 -16.44 -15.68 -12.54
N LYS A 78 -17.73 -15.81 -12.18
CA LYS A 78 -18.74 -16.38 -13.07
C LYS A 78 -18.94 -15.54 -14.34
N ALA A 79 -18.98 -14.21 -14.22
CA ALA A 79 -19.11 -13.33 -15.37
C ALA A 79 -17.88 -13.43 -16.30
N LEU A 80 -16.68 -13.54 -15.72
CA LEU A 80 -15.44 -13.73 -16.46
C LEU A 80 -15.44 -15.07 -17.21
N GLU A 81 -15.81 -16.16 -16.53
CA GLU A 81 -15.92 -17.48 -17.15
C GLU A 81 -16.94 -17.49 -18.29
N PHE A 82 -18.11 -16.87 -18.07
CA PHE A 82 -19.14 -16.76 -19.09
C PHE A 82 -18.65 -15.99 -20.33
N SER A 83 -17.96 -14.85 -20.14
CA SER A 83 -17.39 -14.08 -21.25
C SER A 83 -16.35 -14.89 -22.03
N ARG A 84 -15.48 -15.62 -21.34
CA ARG A 84 -14.50 -16.51 -21.99
C ARG A 84 -15.16 -17.62 -22.79
N LEU A 85 -16.18 -18.26 -22.21
CA LEU A 85 -16.94 -19.31 -22.89
C LEU A 85 -17.69 -18.77 -24.10
N GLU A 86 -18.25 -17.57 -24.00
CA GLU A 86 -18.91 -16.89 -25.11
C GLU A 86 -17.92 -16.62 -26.25
N THR A 87 -16.73 -16.09 -25.96
CA THR A 87 -15.68 -15.90 -26.98
C THR A 87 -15.29 -17.23 -27.63
N LEU A 88 -15.06 -18.27 -26.83
CA LEU A 88 -14.71 -19.60 -27.35
C LEU A 88 -15.82 -20.18 -28.24
N SER A 89 -17.08 -20.02 -27.84
CA SER A 89 -18.22 -20.48 -28.63
C SER A 89 -18.33 -19.73 -29.95
N ARG A 90 -18.11 -18.41 -29.95
CA ARG A 90 -18.07 -17.59 -31.17
C ARG A 90 -16.92 -18.02 -32.09
N ASP A 91 -15.75 -18.27 -31.53
CA ASP A 91 -14.59 -18.76 -32.26
C ASP A 91 -14.86 -20.13 -32.90
N MET A 92 -15.46 -21.06 -32.16
CA MET A 92 -15.83 -22.38 -32.68
C MET A 92 -16.86 -22.29 -33.82
N MET A 93 -17.83 -21.38 -33.71
CA MET A 93 -18.80 -21.13 -34.79
C MET A 93 -18.11 -20.60 -36.05
N ILE A 94 -17.13 -19.71 -35.88
CA ILE A 94 -16.32 -19.19 -36.98
C ILE A 94 -15.54 -20.33 -37.63
N ASP A 95 -14.81 -21.14 -36.83
CA ASP A 95 -14.01 -22.26 -37.34
C ASP A 95 -14.87 -23.22 -38.18
N LYS A 96 -16.08 -23.54 -37.70
CA LYS A 96 -17.03 -24.37 -38.45
C LYS A 96 -17.50 -23.71 -39.73
N ALA A 97 -17.84 -22.42 -39.71
CA ALA A 97 -18.27 -21.72 -40.92
C ALA A 97 -17.13 -21.63 -41.97
N GLU A 98 -15.90 -21.38 -41.54
CA GLU A 98 -14.74 -21.38 -42.44
C GLU A 98 -14.52 -22.78 -43.05
N GLU A 99 -14.66 -23.86 -42.27
CA GLU A 99 -14.57 -25.26 -42.72
C GLU A 99 -15.67 -25.63 -43.73
N TYR A 100 -16.92 -25.23 -43.49
CA TYR A 100 -18.06 -25.61 -44.35
C TYR A 100 -18.14 -24.81 -45.66
N PHE A 101 -17.79 -23.53 -45.62
CA PHE A 101 -17.99 -22.62 -46.76
C PHE A 101 -16.70 -22.29 -47.52
N ASP A 102 -15.54 -22.76 -47.04
CA ASP A 102 -14.22 -22.50 -47.64
C ASP A 102 -13.94 -20.99 -47.82
N ILE A 103 -14.40 -20.18 -46.86
CA ILE A 103 -14.18 -18.73 -46.82
C ILE A 103 -13.40 -18.35 -45.56
N SER A 104 -12.54 -17.35 -45.66
CA SER A 104 -11.84 -16.79 -44.50
C SER A 104 -12.65 -15.63 -43.91
N ILE A 105 -13.17 -15.84 -42.70
CA ILE A 105 -13.98 -14.87 -41.94
C ILE A 105 -13.07 -14.06 -41.01
N ARG A 106 -12.06 -14.68 -40.39
CA ARG A 106 -11.10 -13.97 -39.53
C ARG A 106 -10.21 -13.06 -40.37
N LYS A 107 -9.91 -11.87 -39.82
CA LYS A 107 -8.86 -11.00 -40.38
C LYS A 107 -7.51 -11.65 -40.17
N LYS A 108 -6.67 -11.69 -41.21
CA LYS A 108 -5.24 -11.99 -41.06
C LYS A 108 -4.63 -10.91 -40.16
N SER A 109 -3.87 -11.30 -39.14
CA SER A 109 -3.07 -10.36 -38.36
C SER A 109 -2.18 -9.59 -39.33
N GLY A 110 -2.38 -8.27 -39.40
CA GLY A 110 -1.67 -7.41 -40.34
C GLY A 110 -0.15 -7.48 -40.12
N ALA A 111 0.60 -7.28 -41.21
CA ALA A 111 2.06 -7.25 -41.22
C ALA A 111 2.62 -6.26 -40.18
N LYS A 112 3.74 -6.64 -39.55
CA LYS A 112 4.56 -5.76 -38.70
C LYS A 112 5.07 -4.55 -39.48
#